data_AF-A0A3C0HES2-F1
#
_entry.id   AF-A0A3C0HES2-F1
#
_cell.length_a   1.000
_cell.length_b   1.000
_cell.length_c   1.000
_cell.angle_alpha   90.00
_cell.angle_beta   90.00
_cell.angle_gamma   90.00
#
_symmetry.space_group_name_H-M   'P 1'
#
loop_
_entity.id
_entity.type
_entity.pdbx_description
1 polymer ?
#
loop_
_entity_poly.entity_id
_entity_poly.type
_entity_poly.pdbx_seq_one_letter_code
_entity_poly.pdbx_strand_id
1 'polypeptide(L)'
;MSLKRGHKLCKKCKETSGARAKACKHCGEPFEVRTDPAVRMKRIRAKAKRKGLVQVADWRELKPGQEVHYNGRSGSYWLNGDGTKDYTTDKGVYKVITILDKGFGAYGKKGYTFFDMTTGQSKVSTMLYNSPYKIMVKSSQV
;
A
#
# COMPACT_ATOMS: atom_id res chain seq x y z
N MET A 1 35.93 7.10 2.06
CA MET A 1 35.77 7.52 3.47
C MET A 1 34.50 6.93 4.03
N SER A 2 34.58 6.14 5.11
CA SER A 2 33.39 5.57 5.74
C SER A 2 32.68 6.64 6.56
N LEU A 3 31.35 6.74 6.40
CA LEU A 3 30.54 7.66 7.21
C LEU A 3 30.62 7.22 8.67
N LYS A 4 31.12 8.10 9.55
CA LYS A 4 31.05 7.87 11.00
C LYS A 4 29.59 7.69 11.42
N ARG A 5 29.33 6.76 12.33
CA ARG A 5 27.98 6.50 12.88
C ARG A 5 27.35 7.82 13.37
N GLY A 6 26.06 8.01 13.14
CA GLY A 6 25.34 9.22 13.55
C GLY A 6 25.49 10.43 12.63
N HIS A 7 26.11 10.29 11.46
CA HIS A 7 26.25 11.36 10.47
C HIS A 7 25.54 10.99 9.16
N LYS A 8 25.11 12.01 8.41
CA LYS A 8 24.59 11.87 7.05
C LYS A 8 25.31 12.81 6.11
N LEU A 9 25.42 12.39 4.84
CA LEU A 9 26.09 13.16 3.79
C LEU A 9 25.07 14.06 3.08
N CYS A 10 25.43 15.31 2.83
CA CYS A 10 24.65 16.19 1.97
C CYS A 10 24.77 15.74 0.50
N LYS A 11 23.65 15.57 -0.19
CA LYS A 11 23.65 15.17 -1.61
C LYS A 11 24.23 16.26 -2.52
N LYS A 12 24.18 17.53 -2.10
CA LYS A 12 24.61 18.70 -2.87
C LYS A 12 26.09 19.02 -2.67
N CYS A 13 26.49 19.33 -1.45
CA CYS A 13 27.87 19.74 -1.15
C CYS A 13 28.77 18.59 -0.67
N LYS A 14 28.25 17.35 -0.55
CA LYS A 14 28.97 16.15 -0.08
C LYS A 14 29.57 16.24 1.32
N GLU A 15 29.33 17.34 2.03
CA GLU A 15 29.75 17.50 3.42
C GLU A 15 28.92 16.69 4.40
N THR A 16 29.52 16.39 5.55
CA THR A 16 28.86 15.67 6.62
C THR A 16 27.98 16.58 7.47
N SER A 17 26.87 16.04 7.97
CA SER A 17 25.99 16.72 8.91
C SER A 17 25.46 15.73 9.93
N GLY A 18 25.04 16.21 11.10
CA GLY A 18 24.47 15.35 12.14
C GLY A 18 23.23 14.60 11.64
N ALA A 19 23.00 13.37 12.11
CA ALA A 19 21.90 12.52 11.64
C ALA A 19 20.52 13.18 11.71
N ARG A 20 20.27 14.00 12.74
CA ARG A 20 18.98 14.67 12.97
C ARG A 20 18.87 16.07 12.36
N ALA A 21 19.90 16.59 11.69
CA ALA A 21 19.86 17.93 11.11
C ALA A 21 18.76 18.05 10.04
N LYS A 22 17.91 19.08 10.08
CA LYS A 22 16.85 19.27 9.06
C LYS A 22 17.39 19.85 7.75
N ALA A 23 18.48 20.62 7.81
CA ALA A 23 19.19 21.19 6.67
C ALA A 23 20.70 20.99 6.81
N CYS A 24 21.42 21.04 5.68
CA CYS A 24 22.88 20.97 5.66
C CYS A 24 23.49 22.21 6.30
N LYS A 25 24.44 22.03 7.23
CA LYS A 25 25.12 23.14 7.90
C LYS A 25 25.97 23.99 6.96
N HIS A 26 26.45 23.42 5.85
CA HIS A 26 27.39 24.08 4.94
C HIS A 26 26.70 24.81 3.78
N CYS A 27 25.61 24.25 3.25
CA CYS A 27 24.95 24.80 2.05
C CYS A 27 23.46 25.11 2.25
N GLY A 28 22.92 24.93 3.46
CA GLY A 28 21.51 25.21 3.78
C GLY A 28 20.49 24.27 3.15
N GLU A 29 20.92 23.35 2.27
CA GLU A 29 20.01 22.45 1.55
C GLU A 29 19.20 21.58 2.53
N PRO A 30 17.85 21.55 2.41
CA PRO A 30 17.01 20.74 3.28
C PRO A 30 17.28 19.25 3.04
N PHE A 31 17.41 18.51 4.13
CA PHE A 31 17.49 17.06 4.06
C PHE A 31 16.10 16.45 3.90
N GLU A 32 16.03 15.42 3.06
CA GLU A 32 14.81 14.64 2.85
C GLU A 32 14.34 14.00 4.17
N VAL A 33 13.23 14.51 4.72
CA VAL A 33 12.66 14.03 5.99
C VAL A 33 11.83 12.78 5.71
N ARG A 34 12.22 11.65 6.30
CA ARG A 34 11.55 10.36 6.04
C ARG A 34 10.09 10.30 6.48
N THR A 35 9.69 11.16 7.42
CA THR A 35 8.31 11.25 7.93
C THR A 35 7.42 12.15 7.08
N ASP A 36 7.99 12.92 6.14
CA ASP A 36 7.20 13.73 5.22
C ASP A 36 6.26 12.84 4.40
N PRO A 37 4.95 13.15 4.32
CA PRO A 37 3.97 12.34 3.58
C PRO A 37 4.34 12.12 2.12
N ALA A 38 4.86 13.13 1.42
CA ALA A 38 5.24 13.04 0.01
C ALA A 38 6.45 12.12 -0.19
N VAL A 39 7.46 12.24 0.67
CA VAL A 39 8.63 11.35 0.68
C VAL A 39 8.23 9.91 1.00
N ARG A 40 7.34 9.71 1.98
CA ARG A 40 6.83 8.40 2.36
C ARG A 40 6.08 7.74 1.20
N MET A 41 5.19 8.47 0.54
CA MET A 41 4.44 7.97 -0.62
C MET A 41 5.36 7.64 -1.80
N LYS A 42 6.35 8.49 -2.10
CA LYS A 42 7.37 8.24 -3.13
C LYS A 42 8.13 6.94 -2.87
N ARG A 43 8.51 6.68 -1.61
CA ARG A 43 9.21 5.43 -1.23
C ARG A 43 8.32 4.19 -1.34
N ILE A 44 7.05 4.28 -0.99
CA ILE A 44 6.09 3.18 -1.15
C ILE A 44 5.96 2.81 -2.63
N ARG A 45 5.74 3.80 -3.50
CA ARG A 45 5.67 3.61 -4.96
C ARG A 45 6.97 3.00 -5.51
N ALA A 46 8.12 3.52 -5.11
CA ALA A 46 9.42 2.98 -5.54
C ALA A 46 9.63 1.52 -5.09
N LYS A 47 9.14 1.16 -3.89
CA LYS A 47 9.20 -0.22 -3.39
C LYS A 47 8.29 -1.17 -4.18
N ALA A 48 7.10 -0.73 -4.55
CA ALA A 48 6.20 -1.51 -5.41
C ALA A 48 6.82 -1.73 -6.80
N LYS A 49 7.39 -0.68 -7.41
CA LYS A 49 8.09 -0.78 -8.71
C LYS A 49 9.26 -1.77 -8.67
N ARG A 50 10.06 -1.76 -7.61
CA ARG A 50 11.17 -2.73 -7.41
C ARG A 50 10.70 -4.18 -7.30
N LYS A 51 9.46 -4.41 -6.85
CA LYS A 51 8.87 -5.75 -6.76
C LYS A 51 8.13 -6.16 -8.04
N GLY A 52 8.16 -5.32 -9.08
CA GLY A 52 7.37 -5.52 -10.29
C GLY A 52 5.88 -5.52 -10.02
N LEU A 53 5.37 -4.80 -9.01
CA LEU A 53 3.95 -4.77 -8.70
C LEU A 53 3.28 -3.61 -9.45
N VAL A 54 2.22 -3.93 -10.19
CA VAL A 54 1.39 -2.98 -10.93
C VAL A 54 0.00 -2.97 -10.30
N GLN A 55 -0.58 -1.78 -10.14
CA GLN A 55 -1.95 -1.66 -9.64
C GLN A 55 -2.92 -2.15 -10.70
N VAL A 56 -3.87 -2.99 -10.29
CA VAL A 56 -4.94 -3.45 -11.18
C VAL A 56 -5.95 -2.33 -11.34
N ALA A 57 -6.25 -1.94 -12.59
CA ALA A 57 -7.24 -0.92 -12.90
C ALA A 57 -8.65 -1.51 -12.91
N ASP A 58 -8.84 -2.63 -13.64
CA ASP A 58 -10.07 -3.41 -13.65
C ASP A 58 -9.83 -4.80 -13.07
N TRP A 59 -10.54 -5.13 -12.00
CA TRP A 59 -10.43 -6.43 -11.32
C TRP A 59 -11.11 -7.54 -12.11
N ARG A 60 -11.97 -7.21 -13.09
CA ARG A 60 -12.63 -8.19 -13.96
C ARG A 60 -11.66 -8.86 -14.92
N GLU A 61 -10.52 -8.22 -15.18
CA GLU A 61 -9.44 -8.74 -16.03
C GLU A 61 -8.53 -9.74 -15.32
N LEU A 62 -8.74 -9.94 -14.01
CA LEU A 62 -8.01 -10.96 -13.26
C LEU A 62 -8.26 -12.34 -13.86
N LYS A 63 -7.35 -13.28 -13.62
CA LYS A 63 -7.50 -14.68 -14.03
C LYS A 63 -7.46 -15.60 -12.82
N PRO A 64 -8.26 -16.70 -12.80
CA PRO A 64 -8.10 -17.75 -11.81
C PRO A 64 -6.64 -18.24 -11.77
N GLY A 65 -6.10 -18.37 -10.57
CA GLY A 65 -4.71 -18.73 -10.32
C GLY A 65 -3.74 -17.55 -10.17
N GLN A 66 -4.13 -16.32 -10.53
CA GLN A 66 -3.28 -15.14 -10.41
C GLN A 66 -3.05 -14.74 -8.95
N GLU A 67 -1.86 -14.21 -8.64
CA GLU A 67 -1.52 -13.73 -7.30
C GLU A 67 -1.81 -12.24 -7.18
N VAL A 68 -2.77 -11.91 -6.31
CA VAL A 68 -3.15 -10.55 -5.99
C VAL A 68 -2.50 -10.14 -4.67
N HIS A 69 -1.73 -9.06 -4.71
CA HIS A 69 -1.12 -8.42 -3.56
C HIS A 69 -2.02 -7.31 -3.02
N TYR A 70 -2.50 -7.48 -1.80
CA TYR A 70 -3.33 -6.51 -1.10
C TYR A 70 -2.59 -5.91 0.10
N ASN A 71 -2.43 -4.58 0.10
CA ASN A 71 -1.63 -3.85 1.09
C ASN A 71 -2.41 -3.40 2.33
N GLY A 72 -3.70 -3.72 2.44
CA GLY A 72 -4.56 -3.18 3.49
C GLY A 72 -5.16 -1.81 3.13
N ARG A 73 -5.94 -1.26 4.07
CA ARG A 73 -6.44 0.13 4.04
C ARG A 73 -7.26 0.52 2.80
N SER A 74 -7.95 -0.45 2.22
CA SER A 74 -9.00 -0.26 1.20
C SER A 74 -9.94 -1.46 1.27
N GLY A 75 -11.02 -1.48 0.49
CA GLY A 75 -11.99 -2.56 0.64
C GLY A 75 -13.05 -2.27 1.70
N SER A 76 -13.78 -3.32 2.07
CA SER A 76 -14.83 -3.26 3.08
C SER A 76 -14.28 -2.91 4.46
N TYR A 77 -15.06 -2.14 5.22
CA TYR A 77 -14.70 -1.66 6.53
C TYR A 77 -15.91 -1.49 7.44
N TRP A 78 -15.69 -1.67 8.74
CA TRP A 78 -16.60 -1.25 9.79
C TRP A 78 -16.41 0.23 10.07
N LEU A 79 -17.50 0.98 10.14
CA LEU A 79 -17.51 2.37 10.59
C LEU A 79 -17.84 2.39 12.09
N ASN A 80 -16.86 2.78 12.90
CA ASN A 80 -16.99 2.88 14.34
C ASN A 80 -17.73 4.15 14.74
N GLY A 81 -18.24 4.19 15.97
CA GLY A 81 -18.98 5.35 16.50
C GLY A 81 -18.15 6.64 16.59
N ASP A 82 -16.83 6.53 16.66
CA ASP A 82 -15.88 7.66 16.61
C ASP A 82 -15.52 8.10 15.17
N GLY A 83 -16.14 7.48 14.16
CA GLY A 83 -15.88 7.74 12.74
C GLY A 83 -14.62 7.06 12.19
N THR A 84 -13.93 6.24 12.99
CA THR A 84 -12.78 5.47 12.50
C THR A 84 -13.22 4.29 11.63
N LYS A 85 -12.30 3.83 10.76
CA LYS A 85 -12.54 2.76 9.80
C LYS A 85 -11.69 1.53 10.13
N ASP A 86 -12.35 0.44 10.45
CA ASP A 86 -11.71 -0.86 10.67
C ASP A 86 -11.93 -1.77 9.47
N TYR A 87 -10.89 -1.94 8.67
CA TYR A 87 -10.93 -2.75 7.46
C TYR A 87 -11.06 -4.24 7.79
N THR A 88 -11.98 -4.93 7.11
CA THR A 88 -12.32 -6.32 7.39
C THR A 88 -11.32 -7.33 6.83
N THR A 89 -10.48 -6.89 5.90
CA THR A 89 -9.60 -7.78 5.14
C THR A 89 -8.16 -7.57 5.54
N ASP A 90 -7.49 -8.67 5.85
CA ASP A 90 -6.08 -8.71 6.19
C ASP A 90 -5.17 -8.36 5.00
N LYS A 91 -4.04 -7.71 5.29
CA LYS A 91 -2.99 -7.51 4.28
C LYS A 91 -2.37 -8.87 3.90
N GLY A 92 -2.11 -9.10 2.62
CA GLY A 92 -1.58 -10.38 2.18
C GLY A 92 -1.44 -10.56 0.68
N VAL A 93 -1.04 -11.77 0.30
CA VAL A 93 -1.07 -12.28 -1.07
C VAL A 93 -2.20 -13.30 -1.14
N TYR A 94 -3.02 -13.18 -2.17
CA TYR A 94 -4.23 -13.96 -2.38
C TYR A 94 -4.22 -14.56 -3.77
N LYS A 95 -4.52 -15.86 -3.89
CA LYS A 95 -4.65 -16.55 -5.18
C LYS A 95 -6.11 -16.51 -5.62
N VAL A 96 -6.38 -15.90 -6.78
CA VAL A 96 -7.73 -15.79 -7.34
C VAL A 96 -8.27 -17.19 -7.66
N ILE A 97 -9.52 -17.44 -7.29
CA ILE A 97 -10.23 -18.71 -7.55
C ILE A 97 -11.37 -18.49 -8.51
N THR A 98 -12.17 -17.45 -8.26
CA THR A 98 -13.39 -17.17 -9.01
C THR A 98 -13.59 -15.67 -9.13
N ILE A 99 -14.20 -15.26 -10.22
CA ILE A 99 -14.53 -13.88 -10.53
C ILE A 99 -16.05 -13.85 -10.71
N LEU A 100 -16.71 -12.98 -9.97
CA LEU A 100 -18.16 -12.83 -9.90
C LEU A 100 -18.52 -11.37 -10.22
N ASP A 101 -19.80 -11.06 -10.42
CA ASP A 101 -20.22 -9.73 -10.88
C ASP A 101 -19.86 -8.57 -9.93
N LYS A 102 -19.81 -8.87 -8.62
CA LYS A 102 -19.60 -7.88 -7.54
C LYS A 102 -18.15 -7.85 -7.04
N GLY A 103 -17.31 -8.77 -7.49
CA GLY A 103 -15.97 -8.94 -6.93
C GLY A 103 -15.40 -10.30 -7.23
N PHE A 104 -14.36 -10.70 -6.51
CA PHE A 104 -13.69 -11.97 -6.77
C PHE A 104 -13.36 -12.71 -5.47
N GLY A 105 -13.39 -14.04 -5.54
CA GLY A 105 -12.99 -14.92 -4.44
C GLY A 105 -11.53 -15.31 -4.57
N ALA A 106 -10.79 -15.24 -3.47
CA ALA A 106 -9.38 -15.60 -3.44
C ALA A 106 -8.95 -16.25 -2.13
N TYR A 107 -7.99 -17.18 -2.19
CA TYR A 107 -7.39 -17.81 -1.01
C TYR A 107 -6.11 -17.08 -0.61
N GLY A 108 -6.05 -16.61 0.64
CA GLY A 108 -4.85 -16.10 1.28
C GLY A 108 -4.35 -17.04 2.37
N LYS A 109 -3.32 -16.60 3.11
CA LYS A 109 -2.73 -17.37 4.21
C LYS A 109 -3.75 -17.76 5.30
N LYS A 110 -4.75 -16.91 5.54
CA LYS A 110 -5.77 -17.10 6.58
C LYS A 110 -7.05 -17.77 6.07
N GLY A 111 -7.05 -18.26 4.83
CA GLY A 111 -8.20 -18.92 4.22
C GLY A 111 -8.83 -18.11 3.09
N TYR A 112 -10.09 -18.42 2.80
CA TYR A 112 -10.85 -17.81 1.73
C TYR A 112 -11.29 -16.39 2.10
N THR A 113 -11.23 -15.47 1.14
CA THR A 113 -11.77 -14.12 1.29
C THR A 113 -12.43 -13.70 -0.01
N PHE A 114 -13.60 -13.08 0.12
CA PHE A 114 -14.27 -12.44 -1.00
C PHE A 114 -13.93 -10.94 -1.02
N PHE A 115 -13.34 -10.49 -2.12
CA PHE A 115 -13.01 -9.09 -2.37
C PHE A 115 -14.22 -8.43 -3.04
N ASP A 116 -15.13 -7.89 -2.23
CA ASP A 116 -16.28 -7.12 -2.71
C ASP A 116 -15.83 -5.76 -3.26
N MET A 117 -16.01 -5.55 -4.56
CA MET A 117 -15.58 -4.35 -5.28
C MET A 117 -16.70 -3.31 -5.40
N THR A 118 -17.86 -3.54 -4.78
CA THR A 118 -18.97 -2.60 -4.76
C THR A 118 -18.70 -1.39 -3.83
N THR A 119 -19.58 -0.39 -3.90
CA THR A 119 -19.53 0.81 -3.06
C THR A 119 -20.83 0.96 -2.28
N GLY A 120 -20.75 1.55 -1.09
CA GLY A 120 -21.92 1.92 -0.29
C GLY A 120 -22.08 1.09 0.98
N GLN A 121 -23.20 1.28 1.68
CA GLN A 121 -23.50 0.54 2.90
C GLN A 121 -23.88 -0.90 2.55
N SER A 122 -23.38 -1.85 3.34
CA SER A 122 -23.70 -3.27 3.18
C SER A 122 -25.15 -3.54 3.53
N LYS A 123 -25.76 -4.49 2.84
CA LYS A 123 -27.10 -5.00 3.18
C LYS A 123 -27.10 -5.85 4.46
N VAL A 124 -25.92 -6.32 4.89
CA VAL A 124 -25.76 -7.22 6.04
C VAL A 124 -25.75 -6.46 7.36
N SER A 125 -25.15 -5.26 7.37
CA SER A 125 -25.08 -4.43 8.56
C SER A 125 -24.96 -2.96 8.20
N THR A 126 -25.65 -2.12 8.97
CA THR A 126 -25.57 -0.66 8.87
C THR A 126 -24.19 -0.12 9.22
N MET A 127 -23.38 -0.86 9.98
CA MET A 127 -22.02 -0.43 10.33
C MET A 127 -20.98 -0.89 9.29
N LEU A 128 -21.34 -1.78 8.37
CA LEU A 128 -20.42 -2.30 7.35
C LEU A 128 -20.59 -1.52 6.05
N TYR A 129 -19.48 -1.01 5.53
CA TYR A 129 -19.44 -0.31 4.25
C TYR A 129 -18.50 -1.01 3.28
N ASN A 130 -18.94 -1.10 2.04
CA ASN A 130 -18.16 -1.57 0.91
C ASN A 130 -17.47 -0.38 0.23
N SER A 131 -16.23 -0.63 -0.17
CA SER A 131 -15.42 0.25 -0.98
C SER A 131 -14.52 -0.63 -1.85
N PRO A 132 -14.16 -0.22 -3.08
CA PRO A 132 -13.27 -0.99 -3.92
C PRO A 132 -11.91 -1.23 -3.25
N TYR A 133 -11.38 -2.44 -3.43
CA TYR A 133 -10.05 -2.80 -2.95
C TYR A 133 -8.97 -2.26 -3.88
N LYS A 134 -7.90 -1.70 -3.29
CA LYS A 134 -6.69 -1.33 -4.03
C LYS A 134 -5.75 -2.53 -4.06
N ILE A 135 -5.75 -3.22 -5.18
CA ILE A 135 -5.00 -4.45 -5.36
C ILE A 135 -3.89 -4.27 -6.40
N MET A 136 -2.86 -5.11 -6.30
CA MET A 136 -1.74 -5.12 -7.23
C MET A 136 -1.44 -6.54 -7.68
N VAL A 137 -0.88 -6.69 -8.86
CA VAL A 137 -0.40 -7.98 -9.39
C VAL A 137 1.06 -7.84 -9.82
N LYS A 138 1.77 -8.96 -9.96
CA LYS A 138 3.10 -8.92 -10.57
C LYS A 138 2.98 -8.56 -12.05
N SER A 139 3.87 -7.70 -12.55
CA SER A 139 3.93 -7.27 -13.95
C SER A 139 4.13 -8.43 -14.91
N SER A 140 4.70 -9.54 -14.45
CA SER A 140 4.83 -10.78 -15.22
C SER A 140 3.54 -11.57 -15.37
N GLN A 141 2.47 -11.18 -14.67
CA GLN A 141 1.15 -11.84 -14.69
C GLN A 141 0.08 -10.95 -15.34
N VAL A 142 0.43 -9.73 -15.75
CA VAL A 142 -0.43 -8.83 -16.53
C VAL A 142 -0.41 -9.29 -17.97
#